data_AF-A0A380CAX9-F1
#
_entry.id   AF-A0A380CAX9-F1
#
_cell.length_a   1.000
_cell.length_b   1.000
_cell.length_c   1.000
_cell.angle_alpha   90.00
_cell.angle_beta   90.00
_cell.angle_gamma   90.00
#
_symmetry.space_group_name_H-M   'P 1'
#
loop_
_entity.id
_entity.type
_entity.pdbx_description
1 polymer ?
#
loop_
_entity_poly.entity_id
_entity_poly.type
_entity_poly.pdbx_seq_one_letter_code
_entity_poly.pdbx_strand_id
1 'polypeptide(L)'
;MERDVSTTPKTKKKSASSQLKHKEHVKNQKAKFMNDSAVGRFLNDVKDGELDQFDVTTLNGFMKELLTRIKKVDVTGLASQLAFFFLLSLFPLLIFMITLLPYLNLDQSEIFLFIRDYAPVSVATLIEKTLGEILNNRNGGLLSFGILATIWSASKGMNALTKALNRSYFQEESRSFIIARGMSVVFTIMLIAVLVVALVLPVFGRQIGVFAFSYLGLEAGFLKLWTSLRWVIPPILIYFVFSLIYWIVPNLKLHYKSVILGSAFSTIGWIVTTLGFSFYVGSYGNYSTTYGSIGTIIVLMMWLYLSAIILMLGGQINAVMSERKQALNAKEKSKAIV
;
A
#
# COMPACT_ATOMS: atom_id res chain seq x y z
N MET A 1 -75.27 22.77 2.59
CA MET A 1 -75.01 23.81 1.59
C MET A 1 -73.53 24.18 1.61
N GLU A 2 -72.74 23.49 0.79
CA GLU A 2 -71.81 24.06 -0.20
C GLU A 2 -71.28 25.50 -0.03
N ARG A 3 -69.95 25.64 0.17
CA ARG A 3 -68.93 26.10 -0.81
C ARG A 3 -67.74 26.74 -0.07
N ASP A 4 -66.54 26.15 -0.10
CA ASP A 4 -65.54 26.14 -1.19
C ASP A 4 -64.53 27.30 -1.06
N VAL A 5 -63.30 26.98 -0.62
CA VAL A 5 -62.11 27.75 -1.00
C VAL A 5 -61.10 26.75 -1.55
N SER A 6 -61.34 26.34 -2.79
CA SER A 6 -60.37 25.66 -3.63
C SER A 6 -59.10 26.52 -3.78
N THR A 7 -58.03 26.15 -3.06
CA THR A 7 -56.68 26.60 -3.43
C THR A 7 -56.33 25.95 -4.76
N THR A 8 -56.55 26.69 -5.84
CA THR A 8 -56.37 26.26 -7.23
C THR A 8 -54.97 25.64 -7.49
N PRO A 9 -54.86 24.51 -8.21
CA PRO A 9 -53.59 23.81 -8.46
C PRO A 9 -52.59 24.60 -9.34
N LYS A 10 -52.99 25.73 -9.93
CA LYS A 10 -52.15 26.57 -10.81
C LYS A 10 -51.10 27.40 -10.06
N THR A 11 -51.35 27.81 -8.81
CA THR A 11 -50.42 28.64 -8.02
C THR A 11 -49.25 27.82 -7.46
N LYS A 12 -49.49 26.58 -6.99
CA LYS A 12 -48.42 25.66 -6.56
C LYS A 12 -47.47 25.25 -7.70
N LYS A 13 -47.98 25.04 -8.93
CA LYS A 13 -47.15 24.70 -10.11
C LYS A 13 -46.23 25.84 -10.56
N LYS A 14 -46.70 27.10 -10.53
CA LYS A 14 -45.87 28.28 -10.87
C LYS A 14 -44.73 28.49 -9.85
N SER A 15 -45.01 28.30 -8.56
CA SER A 15 -44.01 28.39 -7.49
C SER A 15 -42.92 27.31 -7.62
N ALA A 16 -43.30 26.05 -7.87
CA ALA A 16 -42.35 24.96 -8.09
C ALA A 16 -41.47 25.16 -9.34
N SER A 17 -42.05 25.64 -10.45
CA SER A 17 -41.31 25.96 -11.68
C SER A 17 -40.30 27.11 -11.48
N SER A 18 -40.68 28.15 -10.74
CA SER A 18 -39.79 29.26 -10.39
C SER A 18 -38.62 28.80 -9.50
N GLN A 19 -38.90 27.95 -8.52
CA GLN A 19 -37.86 27.39 -7.64
C GLN A 19 -36.91 26.44 -8.39
N LEU A 20 -37.41 25.66 -9.33
CA LEU A 20 -36.58 24.80 -10.20
C LEU A 20 -35.66 25.64 -11.10
N LYS A 21 -36.19 26.66 -11.77
CA LYS A 21 -35.38 27.58 -12.60
C LYS A 21 -34.34 28.32 -11.78
N HIS A 22 -34.69 28.77 -10.57
CA HIS A 22 -33.73 29.43 -9.68
C HIS A 22 -32.61 28.47 -9.23
N LYS A 23 -32.94 27.21 -8.87
CA LYS A 23 -31.95 26.18 -8.56
C LYS A 23 -31.03 25.85 -9.74
N GLU A 24 -31.56 25.77 -10.96
CA GLU A 24 -30.75 25.60 -12.17
C GLU A 24 -29.84 26.81 -12.43
N HIS A 25 -30.36 28.03 -12.25
CA HIS A 25 -29.57 29.24 -12.45
C HIS A 25 -28.42 29.35 -11.44
N VAL A 26 -28.68 29.03 -10.18
CA VAL A 26 -27.66 28.98 -9.12
C VAL A 26 -26.65 27.85 -9.39
N LYS A 27 -27.10 26.68 -9.85
CA LYS A 27 -26.22 25.56 -10.25
C LYS A 27 -25.30 25.96 -11.40
N ASN A 28 -25.84 26.62 -12.42
CA ASN A 28 -25.07 27.08 -13.59
C ASN A 28 -24.10 28.21 -13.24
N GLN A 29 -24.49 29.15 -12.37
CA GLN A 29 -23.58 30.18 -11.85
C GLN A 29 -22.45 29.57 -11.02
N LYS A 30 -22.76 28.60 -10.14
CA LYS A 30 -21.76 27.94 -9.30
C LYS A 30 -20.80 27.08 -10.14
N ALA A 31 -21.31 26.42 -11.18
CA ALA A 31 -20.48 25.71 -12.15
C ALA A 31 -19.56 26.67 -12.93
N LYS A 32 -20.07 27.81 -13.39
CA LYS A 32 -19.28 28.84 -14.08
C LYS A 32 -18.19 29.44 -13.17
N PHE A 33 -18.54 29.78 -11.93
CA PHE A 33 -17.58 30.31 -10.95
C PHE A 33 -16.49 29.30 -10.59
N MET A 34 -16.86 28.02 -10.42
CA MET A 34 -15.88 26.96 -10.25
C MET A 34 -14.95 26.89 -11.45
N ASN A 35 -15.48 26.92 -12.68
CA ASN A 35 -14.69 26.86 -13.92
C ASN A 35 -13.71 28.03 -14.10
N ASP A 36 -14.13 29.25 -13.71
CA ASP A 36 -13.33 30.46 -13.85
C ASP A 36 -12.30 30.64 -12.70
N SER A 37 -12.47 29.91 -11.60
CA SER A 37 -11.53 29.92 -10.48
C SER A 37 -10.18 29.29 -10.87
N ALA A 38 -9.10 29.71 -10.22
CA ALA A 38 -7.77 29.12 -10.43
C ALA A 38 -7.77 27.60 -10.20
N VAL A 39 -8.59 27.13 -9.26
CA VAL A 39 -8.78 25.70 -8.97
C VAL A 39 -9.53 24.99 -10.10
N GLY A 40 -10.59 25.58 -10.66
CA GLY A 40 -11.32 24.98 -11.77
C GLY A 40 -10.49 24.86 -13.04
N ARG A 41 -9.72 25.91 -13.38
CA ARG A 41 -8.76 25.84 -14.49
C ARG A 41 -7.75 24.73 -14.29
N PHE A 42 -7.17 24.62 -13.09
CA PHE A 42 -6.25 23.52 -12.75
C PHE A 42 -6.89 22.14 -12.93
N LEU A 43 -8.13 21.95 -12.45
CA LEU A 43 -8.83 20.68 -12.56
C LEU A 43 -9.17 20.32 -14.03
N ASN A 44 -9.56 21.30 -14.83
CA ASN A 44 -9.81 21.08 -16.26
C ASN A 44 -8.52 20.74 -17.01
N ASP A 45 -7.43 21.44 -16.71
CA ASP A 45 -6.12 21.16 -17.31
C ASP A 45 -5.66 19.72 -17.01
N VAL A 46 -5.88 19.22 -15.79
CA VAL A 46 -5.56 17.82 -15.44
C VAL A 46 -6.53 16.83 -16.10
N LYS A 47 -7.79 17.23 -16.26
CA LYS A 47 -8.83 16.35 -16.82
C LYS A 47 -8.62 16.13 -18.32
N ASP A 48 -8.33 17.20 -19.05
CA ASP A 48 -8.31 17.24 -20.52
C ASP A 48 -6.87 17.37 -21.08
N GLY A 49 -5.87 17.58 -20.21
CA GLY A 49 -4.48 17.78 -20.61
C GLY A 49 -3.80 16.51 -21.12
N GLU A 50 -2.99 16.69 -22.17
CA GLU A 50 -2.04 15.68 -22.62
C GLU A 50 -0.74 15.75 -21.81
N LEU A 51 0.04 14.67 -21.84
CA LEU A 51 1.35 14.66 -21.17
C LEU A 51 2.30 15.58 -21.95
N ASP A 52 3.35 16.06 -21.28
CA ASP A 52 4.38 16.95 -21.85
C ASP A 52 3.90 18.38 -22.20
N GLN A 53 2.64 18.73 -21.89
CA GLN A 53 2.12 20.09 -22.06
C GLN A 53 2.49 21.04 -20.91
N PHE A 54 2.90 20.49 -19.76
CA PHE A 54 3.13 21.25 -18.54
C PHE A 54 4.62 21.48 -18.30
N ASP A 55 5.01 22.71 -17.92
CA ASP A 55 6.38 22.97 -17.49
C ASP A 55 6.65 22.36 -16.11
N VAL A 56 7.17 21.13 -16.10
CA VAL A 56 7.56 20.36 -14.92
C VAL A 56 8.62 21.04 -14.06
N THR A 57 9.30 22.08 -14.55
CA THR A 57 10.27 22.85 -13.75
C THR A 57 9.57 23.75 -12.73
N THR A 58 8.30 24.12 -12.98
CA THR A 58 7.44 24.86 -12.07
C THR A 58 6.68 23.93 -11.13
N LEU A 59 6.36 24.37 -9.91
CA LEU A 59 5.59 23.55 -8.96
C LEU A 59 4.17 23.22 -9.50
N ASN A 60 3.51 24.21 -10.10
CA ASN A 60 2.17 24.02 -10.67
C ASN A 60 2.20 23.05 -11.85
N GLY A 61 3.18 23.16 -12.74
CA GLY A 61 3.34 22.22 -13.86
C GLY A 61 3.69 20.82 -13.38
N PHE A 62 4.58 20.68 -12.39
CA PHE A 62 4.90 19.40 -11.76
C PHE A 62 3.64 18.71 -11.19
N MET A 63 2.80 19.45 -10.46
CA MET A 63 1.58 18.90 -9.88
C MET A 63 0.55 18.52 -10.94
N LYS A 64 0.39 19.33 -12.00
CA LYS A 64 -0.49 18.98 -13.13
C LYS A 64 -0.02 17.71 -13.83
N GLU A 65 1.27 17.64 -14.17
CA GLU A 65 1.88 16.48 -14.81
C GLU A 65 1.73 15.22 -13.96
N LEU A 66 2.00 15.32 -12.66
CA LEU A 66 1.84 14.19 -11.73
C LEU A 66 0.40 13.67 -11.70
N LEU A 67 -0.60 14.55 -11.59
CA LEU A 67 -2.01 14.14 -11.55
C LEU A 67 -2.50 13.58 -12.87
N THR A 68 -2.12 14.19 -14.00
CA THR A 68 -2.43 13.68 -15.34
C THR A 68 -1.81 12.30 -15.55
N ARG A 69 -0.57 12.09 -15.11
CA ARG A 69 0.11 10.80 -15.18
C ARG A 69 -0.53 9.73 -14.30
N ILE A 70 -0.91 10.06 -13.06
CA ILE A 70 -1.65 9.17 -12.15
C ILE A 70 -2.92 8.64 -12.83
N LYS A 71 -3.67 9.52 -13.50
CA LYS A 71 -4.88 9.18 -14.24
C LYS A 71 -4.56 8.30 -15.46
N LYS A 72 -3.60 8.70 -16.31
CA LYS A 72 -3.26 7.96 -17.54
C LYS A 72 -2.67 6.58 -17.29
N VAL A 73 -1.91 6.40 -16.20
CA VAL A 73 -1.37 5.10 -15.80
C VAL A 73 -2.43 4.19 -15.18
N ASP A 74 -3.58 4.76 -14.77
CA ASP A 74 -4.61 4.11 -13.95
C ASP A 74 -4.02 3.53 -12.65
N VAL A 75 -3.37 4.41 -11.88
CA VAL A 75 -2.76 4.04 -10.59
C VAL A 75 -3.76 3.39 -9.65
N THR A 76 -5.00 3.90 -9.61
CA THR A 76 -6.05 3.34 -8.74
C THR A 76 -6.49 1.94 -9.15
N GLY A 77 -6.59 1.66 -10.46
CA GLY A 77 -6.93 0.33 -10.96
C GLY A 77 -5.79 -0.67 -10.79
N LEU A 78 -4.54 -0.25 -11.04
CA LEU A 78 -3.38 -1.12 -10.81
C LEU A 78 -3.15 -1.37 -9.31
N ALA A 79 -3.41 -0.39 -8.45
CA ALA A 79 -3.31 -0.55 -7.00
C ALA A 79 -4.34 -1.55 -6.46
N SER A 80 -5.57 -1.56 -7.00
CA SER A 80 -6.58 -2.54 -6.60
C SER A 80 -6.20 -3.95 -7.06
N GLN A 81 -5.62 -4.08 -8.25
CA GLN A 81 -5.06 -5.34 -8.74
C GLN A 81 -3.93 -5.86 -7.82
N LEU A 82 -3.00 -4.99 -7.41
CA LEU A 82 -1.92 -5.34 -6.48
C LEU A 82 -2.48 -5.81 -5.13
N ALA A 83 -3.39 -5.03 -4.55
CA ALA A 83 -4.00 -5.34 -3.26
C ALA A 83 -4.80 -6.65 -3.28
N PHE A 84 -5.56 -6.90 -4.35
CA PHE A 84 -6.32 -8.14 -4.53
C PHE A 84 -5.40 -9.38 -4.55
N PHE A 85 -4.34 -9.36 -5.35
CA PHE A 85 -3.42 -10.50 -5.43
C PHE A 85 -2.60 -10.70 -4.16
N PHE A 86 -2.28 -9.61 -3.44
CA PHE A 86 -1.65 -9.70 -2.13
C PHE A 86 -2.59 -10.31 -1.10
N LEU A 87 -3.85 -9.88 -1.05
CA LEU A 87 -4.88 -10.48 -0.19
C LEU A 87 -5.05 -11.98 -0.51
N LEU A 88 -5.14 -12.34 -1.79
CA LEU A 88 -5.27 -13.74 -2.22
C LEU A 88 -4.06 -14.57 -1.80
N SER A 89 -2.86 -13.98 -1.79
CA SER A 89 -1.63 -14.67 -1.36
C SER A 89 -1.58 -14.95 0.13
N LEU A 90 -2.39 -14.27 0.95
CA LEU A 90 -2.42 -14.50 2.40
C LEU A 90 -2.97 -15.88 2.76
N PHE A 91 -3.96 -16.40 2.04
CA PHE A 91 -4.54 -17.71 2.38
C PHE A 91 -3.51 -18.84 2.24
N PRO A 92 -2.79 -19.00 1.11
CA PRO A 92 -1.74 -19.99 1.01
C PRO A 92 -0.55 -19.69 1.93
N LEU A 93 -0.28 -18.41 2.24
CA LEU A 93 0.78 -18.03 3.18
C LEU A 93 0.47 -18.54 4.58
N LEU A 94 -0.78 -18.42 5.03
CA LEU A 94 -1.21 -18.94 6.33
C LEU A 94 -1.09 -20.47 6.38
N ILE A 95 -1.47 -21.17 5.30
CA ILE A 95 -1.29 -22.62 5.19
C ILE A 95 0.20 -22.98 5.29
N PHE A 96 1.05 -22.27 4.53
CA PHE A 96 2.49 -22.46 4.57
C PHE A 96 3.04 -22.25 5.99
N MET A 97 2.66 -21.17 6.67
CA MET A 97 3.11 -20.89 8.03
C MET A 97 2.72 -22.00 9.00
N ILE A 98 1.45 -22.43 8.99
CA ILE A 98 0.96 -23.50 9.87
C ILE A 98 1.70 -24.82 9.60
N THR A 99 1.91 -25.15 8.32
CA THR A 99 2.58 -26.40 7.92
C THR A 99 4.09 -26.35 8.06
N LEU A 100 4.70 -25.17 8.24
CA LEU A 100 6.12 -25.00 8.52
C LEU A 100 6.47 -25.34 9.98
N LEU A 101 5.59 -25.04 10.93
CA LEU A 101 5.80 -25.25 12.37
C LEU A 101 6.37 -26.65 12.72
N PRO A 102 5.80 -27.77 12.22
CA PRO A 102 6.32 -29.13 12.48
C PRO A 102 7.76 -29.38 12.03
N TYR A 103 8.27 -28.60 11.08
CA TYR A 103 9.61 -28.75 10.49
C TYR A 103 10.67 -27.90 11.18
N LEU A 104 10.27 -26.94 12.03
CA LEU A 104 11.20 -26.12 12.80
C LEU A 104 11.85 -26.89 13.97
N ASN A 105 11.44 -28.14 14.20
CA ASN A 105 11.92 -29.02 15.28
C ASN A 105 11.93 -28.32 16.65
N LEU A 106 10.91 -27.50 16.91
CA LEU A 106 10.76 -26.83 18.20
C LEU A 106 10.46 -27.87 19.27
N ASP A 107 11.07 -27.71 20.45
CA ASP A 107 10.75 -28.56 21.59
C ASP A 107 9.33 -28.26 22.08
N GLN A 108 8.42 -29.22 21.86
CA GLN A 108 7.02 -29.09 22.26
C GLN A 108 6.90 -28.85 23.77
N SER A 109 7.80 -29.43 24.57
CA SER A 109 7.76 -29.31 26.02
C SER A 109 8.05 -27.87 26.48
N GLU A 110 9.03 -27.19 25.85
CA GLU A 110 9.33 -25.78 26.14
C GLU A 110 8.17 -24.85 25.74
N ILE A 111 7.53 -25.12 24.59
CA ILE A 111 6.38 -24.32 24.14
C ILE A 111 5.21 -24.48 25.11
N PHE A 112 4.91 -25.70 25.55
CA PHE A 112 3.80 -25.97 26.46
C PHE A 112 4.06 -25.41 27.87
N LEU A 113 5.30 -25.49 28.37
CA LEU A 113 5.70 -24.83 29.61
C LEU A 113 5.51 -23.31 29.51
N PHE A 114 5.95 -22.69 28.41
CA PHE A 114 5.72 -21.27 28.17
C PHE A 114 4.23 -20.91 28.17
N ILE A 115 3.37 -21.70 27.52
CA ILE A 115 1.92 -21.43 27.50
C ILE A 115 1.32 -21.49 28.91
N ARG A 116 1.72 -22.47 29.73
CA ARG A 116 1.24 -22.62 31.11
C ARG A 116 1.62 -21.44 32.02
N ASP A 117 2.75 -20.80 31.76
CA ASP A 117 3.21 -19.65 32.55
C ASP A 117 2.38 -18.38 32.32
N TYR A 118 1.70 -18.26 31.17
CA TYR A 118 0.98 -17.04 30.77
C TYR A 118 -0.53 -17.23 30.57
N ALA A 119 -1.04 -18.45 30.55
CA ALA A 119 -2.45 -18.74 30.30
C ALA A 119 -3.12 -19.53 31.45
N PRO A 120 -4.39 -19.24 31.79
CA PRO A 120 -5.17 -20.09 32.70
C PRO A 120 -5.23 -21.55 32.21
N VAL A 121 -5.30 -22.51 33.12
CA VAL A 121 -5.21 -23.96 32.83
C VAL A 121 -6.16 -24.43 31.71
N SER A 122 -7.39 -23.91 31.66
CA SER A 122 -8.37 -24.25 30.63
C SER A 122 -8.01 -23.73 29.24
N VAL A 123 -7.33 -22.57 29.17
CA VAL A 123 -6.84 -21.99 27.91
C VAL A 123 -5.55 -22.68 27.48
N ALA A 124 -4.66 -22.96 28.44
CA ALA A 124 -3.41 -23.68 28.18
C ALA A 124 -3.67 -25.08 27.58
N THR A 125 -4.58 -25.87 28.19
CA THR A 125 -4.91 -27.22 27.68
C THR A 125 -5.54 -27.19 26.29
N LEU A 126 -6.38 -26.21 25.98
CA LEU A 126 -6.92 -26.03 24.64
C LEU A 126 -5.82 -25.74 23.61
N ILE A 127 -4.92 -24.79 23.93
CA ILE A 127 -3.80 -24.41 23.07
C ILE A 127 -2.84 -25.60 22.86
N GLU A 128 -2.47 -26.32 23.93
CA GLU A 128 -1.60 -27.50 23.88
C GLU A 128 -2.16 -28.58 22.96
N LYS A 129 -3.47 -28.87 23.06
CA LYS A 129 -4.14 -29.85 22.18
C LYS A 129 -4.06 -29.42 20.72
N THR A 130 -4.42 -28.17 20.42
CA THR A 130 -4.39 -27.65 19.05
C THR A 130 -2.97 -27.61 18.47
N LEU A 131 -1.97 -27.19 19.26
CA LEU A 131 -0.57 -27.20 18.83
C LEU A 131 -0.05 -28.62 18.63
N GLY A 132 -0.40 -29.57 19.50
CA GLY A 132 -0.03 -30.97 19.35
C GLY A 132 -0.58 -31.58 18.06
N GLU A 133 -1.84 -31.29 17.71
CA GLU A 133 -2.45 -31.73 16.44
C GLU A 133 -1.72 -31.14 15.23
N ILE A 134 -1.33 -29.86 15.28
CA ILE A 134 -0.58 -29.20 14.20
C ILE A 134 0.84 -29.77 14.08
N LEU A 135 1.57 -29.85 15.20
CA LEU A 135 2.99 -30.23 15.23
C LEU A 135 3.23 -31.71 14.90
N ASN A 136 2.27 -32.58 15.22
CA ASN A 136 2.36 -34.00 14.91
C ASN A 136 1.93 -34.35 13.48
N ASN A 137 1.34 -33.41 12.74
CA ASN A 137 0.85 -33.63 11.39
C ASN A 137 1.74 -32.96 10.34
N ARG A 138 2.83 -33.63 9.95
CA ARG A 138 3.75 -33.17 8.89
C ARG A 138 3.14 -33.40 7.52
N ASN A 139 2.63 -32.32 6.89
CA ASN A 139 2.12 -32.37 5.53
C ASN A 139 3.01 -31.58 4.55
N GLY A 140 4.03 -32.25 3.99
CA GLY A 140 4.97 -31.65 3.06
C GLY A 140 4.34 -31.21 1.72
N GLY A 141 3.23 -31.85 1.32
CA GLY A 141 2.45 -31.46 0.15
C GLY A 141 1.78 -30.10 0.33
N LEU A 142 1.12 -29.88 1.48
CA LEU A 142 0.51 -28.60 1.82
C LEU A 142 1.56 -27.50 2.04
N LEU A 143 2.72 -27.82 2.64
CA LEU A 143 3.83 -26.88 2.77
C LEU A 143 4.30 -26.37 1.40
N SER A 144 4.61 -27.29 0.50
CA SER A 144 5.08 -26.99 -0.86
C SER A 144 4.01 -26.26 -1.68
N PHE A 145 2.75 -26.68 -1.58
CA PHE A 145 1.64 -26.00 -2.24
C PHE A 145 1.46 -24.58 -1.70
N GLY A 146 1.50 -24.40 -0.37
CA GLY A 146 1.33 -23.12 0.30
C GLY A 146 2.36 -22.10 -0.16
N ILE A 147 3.65 -22.46 -0.16
CA ILE A 147 4.72 -21.55 -0.62
C ILE A 147 4.59 -21.23 -2.11
N LEU A 148 4.36 -22.23 -2.96
CA LEU A 148 4.25 -22.03 -4.41
C LEU A 148 3.02 -21.18 -4.78
N ALA A 149 1.87 -21.45 -4.16
CA ALA A 149 0.63 -20.70 -4.38
C ALA A 149 0.71 -19.27 -3.84
N THR A 150 1.41 -19.06 -2.71
CA THR A 150 1.69 -17.72 -2.17
C THR A 150 2.52 -16.92 -3.16
N ILE A 151 3.68 -17.45 -3.55
CA ILE A 151 4.60 -16.79 -4.48
C ILE A 151 3.90 -16.53 -5.81
N TRP A 152 3.15 -17.50 -6.34
CA TRP A 152 2.42 -17.35 -7.59
C TRP A 152 1.39 -16.21 -7.55
N SER A 153 0.59 -16.15 -6.49
CA SER A 153 -0.44 -15.13 -6.29
C SER A 153 0.17 -13.75 -6.08
N ALA A 154 1.10 -13.61 -5.13
CA ALA A 154 1.71 -12.32 -4.82
C ALA A 154 2.54 -11.77 -6.00
N SER A 155 3.23 -12.63 -6.76
CA SER A 155 3.95 -12.19 -7.97
C SER A 155 3.03 -11.71 -9.09
N LYS A 156 1.75 -12.11 -9.14
CA LYS A 156 0.77 -11.48 -10.05
C LYS A 156 0.43 -10.04 -9.62
N GLY A 157 0.39 -9.79 -8.30
CA GLY A 157 0.31 -8.45 -7.75
C GLY A 157 1.54 -7.61 -8.12
N MET A 158 2.73 -8.18 -7.93
CA MET A 158 3.99 -7.52 -8.30
C MET A 158 4.04 -7.16 -9.79
N ASN A 159 3.49 -7.99 -10.68
CA ASN A 159 3.35 -7.64 -12.10
C ASN A 159 2.49 -6.38 -12.33
N ALA A 160 1.47 -6.13 -11.52
CA ALA A 160 0.67 -4.91 -11.61
C ALA A 160 1.52 -3.68 -11.23
N LEU A 161 2.38 -3.81 -10.22
CA LEU A 161 3.34 -2.77 -9.85
C LEU A 161 4.37 -2.54 -10.96
N THR A 162 4.94 -3.59 -11.54
CA THR A 162 5.86 -3.48 -12.68
C THR A 162 5.21 -2.74 -13.85
N LYS A 163 3.95 -3.06 -14.18
CA LYS A 163 3.20 -2.35 -15.22
C LYS A 163 3.03 -0.87 -14.87
N ALA A 164 2.66 -0.54 -13.64
CA ALA A 164 2.47 0.85 -13.20
C ALA A 164 3.77 1.66 -13.32
N LEU A 165 4.89 1.05 -12.90
CA LEU A 165 6.21 1.67 -12.96
C LEU A 165 6.74 1.79 -14.40
N ASN A 166 6.58 0.78 -15.24
CA ASN A 166 6.99 0.89 -16.65
C ASN A 166 6.20 1.99 -17.36
N ARG A 167 4.87 2.01 -17.18
CA ARG A 167 3.99 3.04 -17.74
C ARG A 167 4.30 4.44 -17.20
N SER A 168 4.73 4.57 -15.94
CA SER A 168 5.13 5.86 -15.40
C SER A 168 6.34 6.46 -16.12
N TYR A 169 7.21 5.64 -16.69
CA TYR A 169 8.35 6.10 -17.50
C TYR A 169 8.08 6.04 -19.01
N PHE A 170 6.82 5.85 -19.44
CA PHE A 170 6.45 5.64 -20.83
C PHE A 170 7.20 4.49 -21.51
N GLN A 171 7.55 3.48 -20.72
CA GLN A 171 8.22 2.29 -21.22
C GLN A 171 7.25 1.12 -21.29
N GLU A 172 7.44 0.29 -22.32
CA GLU A 172 6.85 -1.03 -22.40
C GLU A 172 7.80 -2.07 -21.81
N GLU A 173 7.26 -3.23 -21.43
CA GLU A 173 8.07 -4.34 -20.96
C GLU A 173 8.74 -5.03 -22.15
N SER A 174 10.04 -4.83 -22.30
CA SER A 174 10.85 -5.44 -23.37
C SER A 174 11.62 -6.67 -22.90
N ARG A 175 11.63 -6.96 -21.59
CA ARG A 175 12.30 -8.13 -21.03
C ARG A 175 11.50 -9.38 -21.36
N SER A 176 12.19 -10.51 -21.52
CA SER A 176 11.52 -11.79 -21.75
C SER A 176 10.58 -12.13 -20.58
N PHE A 177 9.49 -12.84 -20.87
CA PHE A 177 8.50 -13.21 -19.87
C PHE A 177 9.10 -13.90 -18.64
N ILE A 178 10.12 -14.75 -18.85
CA ILE A 178 10.81 -15.48 -17.78
C ILE A 178 11.58 -14.52 -16.86
N ILE A 179 12.30 -13.54 -17.43
CA ILE A 179 13.06 -12.55 -16.65
C ILE A 179 12.09 -11.66 -15.87
N ALA A 180 11.05 -11.14 -16.53
CA ALA A 180 10.02 -10.32 -15.89
C ALA A 180 9.34 -11.07 -14.73
N ARG A 181 8.98 -12.34 -14.96
CA ARG A 181 8.35 -13.18 -13.93
C ARG A 181 9.30 -13.50 -12.78
N GLY A 182 10.57 -13.81 -13.07
CA GLY A 182 11.60 -14.08 -12.08
C GLY A 182 11.85 -12.89 -11.15
N MET A 183 11.96 -11.68 -11.71
CA MET A 183 12.06 -10.45 -10.90
C MET A 183 10.84 -10.26 -10.00
N SER A 184 9.63 -10.45 -10.53
CA SER A 184 8.41 -10.36 -9.73
C SER A 184 8.39 -11.34 -8.56
N VAL A 185 8.91 -12.55 -8.75
CA VAL A 185 9.07 -13.54 -7.67
C VAL A 185 10.11 -13.08 -6.64
N VAL A 186 11.28 -12.60 -7.06
CA VAL A 186 12.33 -12.13 -6.15
C VAL A 186 11.84 -10.97 -5.28
N PHE A 187 11.20 -9.95 -5.88
CA PHE A 187 10.65 -8.82 -5.12
C PHE A 187 9.47 -9.22 -4.23
N THR A 188 8.68 -10.21 -4.64
CA THR A 188 7.65 -10.80 -3.79
C THR A 188 8.26 -11.43 -2.53
N ILE A 189 9.32 -12.24 -2.68
CA ILE A 189 10.01 -12.87 -1.55
C ILE A 189 10.61 -11.81 -0.63
N MET A 190 11.24 -10.76 -1.19
CA MET A 190 11.77 -9.64 -0.40
C MET A 190 10.68 -8.93 0.40
N LEU A 191 9.52 -8.65 -0.20
CA LEU A 191 8.39 -8.02 0.50
C LEU A 191 7.84 -8.91 1.61
N ILE A 192 7.71 -10.22 1.37
CA ILE A 192 7.28 -11.18 2.40
C ILE A 192 8.29 -11.21 3.55
N ALA A 193 9.59 -11.27 3.26
CA ALA A 193 10.63 -11.28 4.27
C ALA A 193 10.61 -10.01 5.13
N VAL A 194 10.48 -8.83 4.51
CA VAL A 194 10.36 -7.56 5.25
C VAL A 194 9.09 -7.51 6.07
N LEU A 195 7.95 -8.01 5.56
CA LEU A 195 6.71 -8.10 6.32
C LEU A 195 6.86 -9.00 7.55
N VAL A 196 7.51 -10.16 7.41
CA VAL A 196 7.81 -11.05 8.55
C VAL A 196 8.67 -10.33 9.58
N VAL A 197 9.76 -9.67 9.16
CA VAL A 197 10.62 -8.91 10.08
C VAL A 197 9.84 -7.77 10.75
N ALA A 198 9.01 -7.04 10.01
CA ALA A 198 8.22 -5.93 10.53
C ALA A 198 7.16 -6.35 11.56
N LEU A 199 6.69 -7.61 11.51
CA LEU A 199 5.74 -8.16 12.47
C LEU A 199 6.45 -8.84 13.66
N VAL A 200 7.47 -9.65 13.38
CA VAL A 200 8.18 -10.45 14.39
C VAL A 200 9.05 -9.55 15.27
N LEU A 201 9.78 -8.60 14.68
CA LEU A 201 10.78 -7.84 15.41
C LEU A 201 10.16 -6.95 16.50
N PRO A 202 9.06 -6.20 16.31
CA PRO A 202 8.43 -5.45 17.41
C PRO A 202 7.93 -6.34 18.56
N VAL A 203 7.30 -7.48 18.22
CA VAL A 203 6.66 -8.38 19.19
C VAL A 203 7.68 -9.22 19.96
N PHE A 204 8.55 -9.93 19.24
CA PHE A 204 9.54 -10.87 19.80
C PHE A 204 10.94 -10.26 19.96
N GLY A 205 11.11 -9.00 19.59
CA GLY A 205 12.43 -8.37 19.59
C GLY A 205 13.10 -8.37 20.95
N ARG A 206 12.36 -8.39 22.07
CA ARG A 206 12.98 -8.40 23.40
C ARG A 206 13.66 -9.74 23.65
N GLN A 207 12.95 -10.82 23.38
CA GLN A 207 13.46 -12.18 23.49
C GLN A 207 14.65 -12.38 22.54
N ILE A 208 14.54 -11.92 21.29
CA ILE A 208 15.64 -11.95 20.32
C ILE A 208 16.87 -11.20 20.84
N GLY A 209 16.67 -10.02 21.44
CA GLY A 209 17.75 -9.20 21.99
C GLY A 209 18.43 -9.82 23.20
N VAL A 210 17.66 -10.43 24.12
CA VAL A 210 18.18 -11.12 25.30
C VAL A 210 18.93 -12.39 24.89
N PHE A 211 18.40 -13.15 23.94
CA PHE A 211 19.07 -14.34 23.38
C PHE A 211 20.41 -13.96 22.72
N ALA A 212 20.42 -12.93 21.88
CA ALA A 212 21.64 -12.42 21.26
C ALA A 212 22.64 -11.90 22.31
N PHE A 213 22.16 -11.21 23.36
CA PHE A 213 22.96 -10.75 24.49
C PHE A 213 23.63 -11.93 25.22
N SER A 214 22.88 -12.98 25.55
CA SER A 214 23.42 -14.14 26.27
C SER A 214 24.47 -14.92 25.46
N TYR A 215 24.39 -14.88 24.13
CA TYR A 215 25.33 -15.58 23.26
C TYR A 215 26.58 -14.74 22.93
N LEU A 216 26.44 -13.41 22.87
CA LEU A 216 27.51 -12.49 22.46
C LEU A 216 28.21 -11.77 23.64
N GLY A 217 27.73 -11.94 24.87
CA GLY A 217 28.35 -11.36 26.08
C GLY A 217 28.35 -9.83 26.10
N LEU A 218 27.36 -9.19 25.47
CA LEU A 218 27.30 -7.73 25.31
C LEU A 218 26.95 -7.01 26.63
N GLU A 219 27.30 -5.73 26.78
CA GLU A 219 27.01 -4.95 28.00
C GLU A 219 25.55 -4.47 28.09
N ALA A 220 25.12 -3.99 29.26
CA ALA A 220 23.78 -3.43 29.51
C ALA A 220 23.38 -2.28 28.54
N GLY A 221 24.36 -1.58 27.95
CA GLY A 221 24.13 -0.57 26.91
C GLY A 221 23.52 -1.14 25.63
N PHE A 222 23.81 -2.40 25.30
CA PHE A 222 23.29 -3.06 24.10
C PHE A 222 21.77 -3.25 24.16
N LEU A 223 21.20 -3.64 25.31
CA LEU A 223 19.75 -3.83 25.44
C LEU A 223 18.97 -2.53 25.26
N LYS A 224 19.52 -1.40 25.72
CA LYS A 224 18.93 -0.07 25.46
C LYS A 224 18.98 0.27 23.96
N LEU A 225 20.14 0.12 23.32
CA LEU A 225 20.30 0.36 21.89
C LEU A 225 19.38 -0.55 21.06
N TRP A 226 19.34 -1.83 21.38
CA TRP A 226 18.51 -2.84 20.71
C TRP A 226 17.02 -2.55 20.82
N THR A 227 16.57 -2.07 21.98
CA THR A 227 15.17 -1.68 22.18
C THR A 227 14.77 -0.54 21.25
N SER A 228 15.66 0.43 21.01
CA SER A 228 15.45 1.48 20.01
C SER A 228 15.51 0.95 18.58
N LEU A 229 16.52 0.13 18.25
CA LEU A 229 16.72 -0.42 16.92
C LEU A 229 15.53 -1.26 16.44
N ARG A 230 14.87 -1.99 17.33
CA ARG A 230 13.67 -2.79 17.02
C ARG A 230 12.57 -2.01 16.30
N TRP A 231 12.36 -0.76 16.67
CA TRP A 231 11.34 0.11 16.07
C TRP A 231 11.84 0.84 14.83
N VAL A 232 13.16 1.03 14.72
CA VAL A 232 13.81 1.77 13.62
C VAL A 232 14.15 0.87 12.43
N ILE A 233 14.48 -0.41 12.67
CA ILE A 233 14.84 -1.38 11.64
C ILE A 233 13.72 -1.58 10.60
N PRO A 234 12.44 -1.81 10.97
CA PRO A 234 11.41 -2.06 9.96
C PRO A 234 11.19 -0.89 8.99
N PRO A 235 11.10 0.38 9.43
CA PRO A 235 11.07 1.53 8.53
C PRO A 235 12.28 1.65 7.60
N ILE A 236 13.48 1.29 8.07
CA ILE A 236 14.68 1.30 7.22
C ILE A 236 14.62 0.19 6.16
N LEU A 237 14.20 -1.01 6.55
CA LEU A 237 14.05 -2.13 5.62
C LEU A 237 12.99 -1.85 4.55
N ILE A 238 11.85 -1.27 4.93
CA ILE A 238 10.79 -0.94 3.97
C ILE A 238 11.25 0.15 3.00
N TYR A 239 11.99 1.16 3.48
CA TYR A 239 12.63 2.15 2.61
C TYR A 239 13.57 1.50 1.60
N PHE A 240 14.43 0.59 2.06
CA PHE A 240 15.38 -0.10 1.19
C PHE A 240 14.66 -0.94 0.12
N VAL A 241 13.61 -1.68 0.49
CA VAL A 241 12.82 -2.45 -0.48
C VAL A 241 12.11 -1.54 -1.48
N PHE A 242 11.50 -0.44 -1.04
CA PHE A 242 10.89 0.53 -1.96
C PHE A 242 11.91 1.15 -2.90
N SER A 243 13.12 1.47 -2.42
CA SER A 243 14.22 1.93 -3.27
C SER A 243 14.65 0.90 -4.30
N LEU A 244 14.82 -0.37 -3.91
CA LEU A 244 15.17 -1.43 -4.86
C LEU A 244 14.07 -1.63 -5.91
N ILE A 245 12.81 -1.62 -5.49
CA ILE A 245 11.66 -1.70 -6.41
C ILE A 245 11.73 -0.56 -7.42
N TYR A 246 11.83 0.69 -6.97
CA TYR A 246 11.87 1.84 -7.89
C TYR A 246 13.12 1.91 -8.76
N TRP A 247 14.22 1.31 -8.32
CA TRP A 247 15.48 1.35 -9.06
C TRP A 247 15.60 0.25 -10.12
N ILE A 248 15.15 -0.96 -9.81
CA ILE A 248 15.41 -2.16 -10.62
C ILE A 248 14.18 -2.57 -11.44
N VAL A 249 12.98 -2.42 -10.88
CA VAL A 249 11.75 -2.91 -11.52
C VAL A 249 11.45 -2.18 -12.83
N PRO A 250 11.53 -0.82 -12.92
CA PRO A 250 11.27 -0.13 -14.18
C PRO A 250 12.16 -0.65 -15.31
N ASN A 251 11.61 -0.75 -16.52
CA ASN A 251 12.34 -1.14 -17.72
C ASN A 251 13.20 0.01 -18.29
N LEU A 252 13.93 0.70 -17.41
CA LEU A 252 14.79 1.83 -17.73
C LEU A 252 16.00 1.81 -16.80
N LYS A 253 17.19 2.11 -17.34
CA LYS A 253 18.40 2.27 -16.52
C LYS A 253 18.32 3.58 -15.74
N LEU A 254 17.99 3.49 -14.45
CA LEU A 254 17.93 4.64 -13.55
C LEU A 254 19.17 4.70 -12.66
N HIS A 255 19.59 5.93 -12.33
CA HIS A 255 20.54 6.13 -11.24
C HIS A 255 19.80 6.03 -9.90
N TYR A 256 20.44 5.44 -8.88
CA TYR A 256 19.86 5.31 -7.55
C TYR A 256 19.40 6.66 -6.96
N LYS A 257 20.13 7.75 -7.23
CA LYS A 257 19.76 9.10 -6.79
C LYS A 257 18.39 9.57 -7.30
N SER A 258 17.92 9.03 -8.44
CA SER A 258 16.63 9.40 -9.03
C SER A 258 15.43 8.79 -8.30
N VAL A 259 15.65 7.78 -7.44
CA VAL A 259 14.55 7.05 -6.78
C VAL A 259 14.34 7.42 -5.31
N ILE A 260 15.33 8.10 -4.70
CA ILE A 260 15.37 8.42 -3.27
C ILE A 260 14.11 9.19 -2.82
N LEU A 261 13.69 10.18 -3.62
CA LEU A 261 12.56 11.04 -3.24
C LEU A 261 11.25 10.26 -3.16
N GLY A 262 10.95 9.45 -4.18
CA GLY A 262 9.78 8.60 -4.19
C GLY A 262 9.85 7.48 -3.15
N SER A 263 11.03 6.92 -2.87
CA SER A 263 11.21 5.97 -1.77
C SER A 263 10.89 6.58 -0.42
N ALA A 264 11.43 7.77 -0.14
CA ALA A 264 11.16 8.49 1.10
C ALA A 264 9.68 8.84 1.23
N PHE A 265 9.08 9.37 0.16
CA PHE A 265 7.65 9.64 0.11
C PHE A 265 6.82 8.40 0.42
N SER A 266 7.11 7.27 -0.23
CA SER A 266 6.35 6.04 -0.04
C SER A 266 6.51 5.45 1.35
N THR A 267 7.72 5.48 1.91
CA THR A 267 7.94 5.01 3.29
C THR A 267 7.20 5.88 4.30
N ILE A 268 7.33 7.21 4.20
CA ILE A 268 6.65 8.15 5.10
C ILE A 268 5.13 8.01 4.94
N GLY A 269 4.64 8.01 3.69
CA GLY A 269 3.23 7.83 3.39
C GLY A 269 2.69 6.52 3.95
N TRP A 270 3.42 5.41 3.78
CA TRP A 270 3.01 4.11 4.29
C TRP A 270 2.95 4.07 5.83
N ILE A 271 3.90 4.72 6.52
CA ILE A 271 3.88 4.85 7.99
C ILE A 271 2.66 5.68 8.42
N VAL A 272 2.47 6.86 7.81
CA VAL A 272 1.34 7.75 8.11
C VAL A 272 0.02 7.05 7.88
N THR A 273 -0.12 6.33 6.75
CA THR A 273 -1.32 5.56 6.45
C THR A 273 -1.51 4.40 7.40
N THR A 274 -0.46 3.69 7.81
CA THR A 274 -0.58 2.60 8.79
C THR A 274 -1.03 3.11 10.14
N LEU A 275 -0.46 4.23 10.62
CA LEU A 275 -0.87 4.85 11.88
C LEU A 275 -2.28 5.43 11.81
N GLY A 276 -2.60 6.16 10.74
CA GLY A 276 -3.92 6.74 10.53
C GLY A 276 -5.00 5.69 10.37
N PHE A 277 -4.71 4.60 9.66
CA PHE A 277 -5.62 3.47 9.49
C PHE A 277 -5.82 2.70 10.80
N SER A 278 -4.75 2.50 11.58
CA SER A 278 -4.85 1.92 12.92
C SER A 278 -5.74 2.75 13.84
N PHE A 279 -5.59 4.08 13.83
CA PHE A 279 -6.46 5.00 14.57
C PHE A 279 -7.93 4.93 14.10
N TYR A 280 -8.16 4.89 12.79
CA TYR A 280 -9.49 4.78 12.21
C TYR A 280 -10.21 3.49 12.65
N VAL A 281 -9.54 2.34 12.50
CA VAL A 281 -10.08 1.04 12.89
C VAL A 281 -10.28 0.95 14.41
N GLY A 282 -9.37 1.53 15.19
CA GLY A 282 -9.49 1.54 16.66
C GLY A 282 -10.64 2.41 17.17
N SER A 283 -10.92 3.55 16.53
CA SER A 283 -11.93 4.52 16.98
C SER A 283 -13.34 4.19 16.49
N TYR A 284 -13.47 3.66 15.27
CA TYR A 284 -14.75 3.35 14.63
C TYR A 284 -14.99 1.81 14.51
N GLY A 285 -14.27 1.03 15.33
CA GLY A 285 -14.06 -0.42 15.24
C GLY A 285 -15.25 -1.35 15.45
N ASN A 286 -16.49 -0.87 15.39
CA ASN A 286 -17.69 -1.73 15.45
C ASN A 286 -17.93 -2.53 14.15
N TYR A 287 -16.96 -2.54 13.22
CA TYR A 287 -16.98 -3.32 11.99
C TYR A 287 -17.05 -4.83 12.26
N SER A 288 -16.36 -5.32 13.29
CA SER A 288 -16.40 -6.74 13.67
C SER A 288 -17.78 -7.15 14.21
N THR A 289 -18.46 -6.25 14.92
CA THR A 289 -19.82 -6.49 15.44
C THR A 289 -20.87 -6.51 14.32
N THR A 290 -20.68 -5.69 13.28
CA THR A 290 -21.66 -5.53 12.18
C THR A 290 -21.46 -6.56 11.07
N TYR A 291 -20.21 -6.87 10.71
CA TYR A 291 -19.86 -7.71 9.56
C TYR A 291 -19.09 -8.99 9.93
N GLY A 292 -18.84 -9.25 11.22
CA GLY A 292 -18.14 -10.44 11.68
C GLY A 292 -16.73 -10.57 11.09
N SER A 293 -16.35 -11.78 10.71
CA SER A 293 -15.05 -12.10 10.10
C SER A 293 -14.84 -11.46 8.73
N ILE A 294 -15.93 -11.18 7.99
CA ILE A 294 -15.86 -10.50 6.67
C ILE A 294 -15.36 -9.07 6.85
N GLY A 295 -15.74 -8.40 7.95
CA GLY A 295 -15.26 -7.06 8.28
C GLY A 295 -13.74 -6.97 8.35
N THR A 296 -13.07 -7.98 8.92
CA THR A 296 -11.60 -8.05 9.00
C THR A 296 -10.95 -8.10 7.61
N ILE A 297 -11.53 -8.89 6.69
CA ILE A 297 -11.01 -9.02 5.33
C ILE A 297 -11.17 -7.69 4.57
N ILE A 298 -12.32 -7.01 4.72
CA ILE A 298 -12.57 -5.71 4.09
C ILE A 298 -11.57 -4.67 4.61
N VAL A 299 -11.36 -4.60 5.92
CA VAL A 299 -10.39 -3.69 6.55
C VAL A 299 -8.98 -3.97 6.03
N LEU A 300 -8.57 -5.22 5.98
CA LEU A 300 -7.26 -5.60 5.46
C LEU A 300 -7.10 -5.26 3.97
N MET A 301 -8.13 -5.52 3.16
CA MET A 301 -8.14 -5.17 1.74
C MET A 301 -8.01 -3.66 1.53
N MET A 302 -8.72 -2.85 2.32
CA MET A 302 -8.59 -1.38 2.28
C MET A 302 -7.17 -0.93 2.66
N TRP A 303 -6.58 -1.52 3.70
CA TRP A 303 -5.20 -1.20 4.10
C TRP A 303 -4.18 -1.55 3.01
N LEU A 304 -4.30 -2.74 2.41
CA LEU A 304 -3.47 -3.16 1.27
C LEU A 304 -3.65 -2.24 0.07
N TYR A 305 -4.89 -1.81 -0.20
CA TYR A 305 -5.21 -0.90 -1.29
C TYR A 305 -4.58 0.48 -1.11
N LEU A 306 -4.71 1.08 0.09
CA LEU A 306 -4.07 2.36 0.40
C LEU A 306 -2.54 2.25 0.34
N SER A 307 -1.98 1.14 0.85
CA SER A 307 -0.54 0.86 0.75
C SER A 307 -0.07 0.77 -0.71
N ALA A 308 -0.85 0.09 -1.57
CA ALA A 308 -0.57 -0.04 -2.99
C ALA A 308 -0.63 1.32 -3.72
N ILE A 309 -1.61 2.17 -3.38
CA ILE A 309 -1.70 3.53 -3.93
C ILE A 309 -0.42 4.31 -3.60
N ILE A 310 -0.01 4.36 -2.34
CA ILE A 310 1.17 5.11 -1.90
C ILE A 310 2.43 4.63 -2.62
N LEU A 311 2.60 3.31 -2.69
CA LEU A 311 3.71 2.68 -3.41
C LEU A 311 3.71 3.06 -4.90
N MET A 312 2.56 3.15 -5.56
CA MET A 312 2.51 3.59 -6.95
C MET A 312 2.74 5.09 -7.11
N LEU A 313 2.21 5.92 -6.19
CA LEU A 313 2.41 7.36 -6.18
C LEU A 313 3.89 7.74 -6.04
N GLY A 314 4.66 7.07 -5.18
CA GLY A 314 6.11 7.29 -5.10
C GLY A 314 6.84 6.98 -6.41
N GLY A 315 6.37 5.96 -7.15
CA GLY A 315 6.84 5.67 -8.50
C GLY A 315 6.57 6.80 -9.50
N GLN A 316 5.36 7.35 -9.48
CA GLN A 316 4.99 8.50 -10.33
C GLN A 316 5.82 9.75 -9.98
N ILE A 317 6.04 10.01 -8.70
CA ILE A 317 6.88 11.12 -8.23
C ILE A 317 8.31 10.97 -8.77
N ASN A 318 8.88 9.77 -8.70
CA ASN A 318 10.21 9.50 -9.25
C ASN A 318 10.28 9.74 -10.77
N ALA A 319 9.23 9.33 -11.50
CA ALA A 319 9.18 9.53 -12.95
C ALA A 319 9.12 11.02 -13.33
N VAL A 320 8.20 11.80 -12.75
CA VAL A 320 8.08 13.24 -13.02
C VAL A 320 9.32 13.99 -12.53
N MET A 321 9.95 13.56 -11.43
CA MET A 321 11.20 14.16 -10.95
C MET A 321 12.37 13.90 -11.90
N SER A 322 12.44 12.69 -12.47
CA SER A 322 13.44 12.35 -13.48
C SER A 322 13.29 13.24 -14.73
N GLU A 323 12.06 13.45 -15.19
CA GLU A 323 11.75 14.34 -16.32
C GLU A 323 12.10 15.79 -16.00
N ARG A 324 11.71 16.29 -14.83
CA ARG A 324 12.07 17.64 -14.35
C ARG A 324 13.57 17.86 -14.35
N LYS A 325 14.35 16.89 -13.89
CA LYS A 325 15.81 16.98 -13.89
C LYS A 325 16.38 17.04 -15.31
N GLN A 326 15.82 16.28 -16.26
CA GLN A 326 16.23 16.33 -17.66
C GLN A 326 15.91 17.69 -18.29
N ALA A 327 14.71 18.23 -18.03
CA ALA A 327 14.30 19.54 -18.52
C ALA A 327 15.19 20.68 -17.98
N LEU A 328 15.58 20.63 -16.70
CA LEU A 328 16.51 21.60 -16.10
C LEU A 328 17.90 21.52 -16.74
N ASN A 329 18.45 20.32 -16.88
CA ASN A 329 19.75 20.12 -17.53
C ASN A 329 19.76 20.59 -19.00
N ALA A 330 18.65 20.41 -19.72
CA ALA A 330 18.50 20.89 -21.09
C ALA A 330 18.50 22.43 -21.13
N LYS A 331 17.74 23.09 -20.24
CA LYS A 331 17.72 24.56 -20.12
C LYS A 331 19.10 25.13 -19.79
N GLU A 332 19.89 24.48 -18.93
CA GLU A 332 21.26 24.90 -18.60
C GLU A 332 22.20 24.79 -19.80
N LYS A 333 22.16 23.67 -20.53
CA LYS A 333 22.98 23.49 -21.74
C LYS A 333 22.66 24.51 -22.83
N SER A 334 21.38 24.80 -23.06
CA SER A 334 20.98 25.82 -24.04
C SER A 334 21.47 27.23 -23.66
N LYS A 335 21.51 27.57 -22.37
CA LYS A 335 22.06 28.84 -21.89
C LYS A 335 23.58 28.94 -22.00
N ALA A 336 24.29 27.82 -21.96
CA ALA A 336 25.75 27.79 -22.10
C ALA A 336 26.24 27.92 -23.56
N ILE A 337 25.33 27.79 -24.53
CA ILE A 337 25.62 27.86 -25.98
C ILE A 337 25.36 29.28 -26.54
N VAL A 338 24.65 30.13 -25.80
CA VAL A 338 24.31 31.52 -26.15
C VAL A 338 25.28 32.48 -25.46
#